data_AF-A0A0M8UXE1-F1
#
_entry.id   AF-A0A0M8UXE1-F1
#
_cell.length_a   1.000
_cell.length_b   1.000
_cell.length_c   1.000
_cell.angle_alpha   90.00
_cell.angle_beta   90.00
_cell.angle_gamma   90.00
#
_symmetry.space_group_name_H-M   'P 1'
#
loop_
_entity.id
_entity.type
_entity.pdbx_description
1 polymer ?
#
loop_
_entity_poly.entity_id
_entity_poly.type
_entity_poly.pdbx_seq_one_letter_code
_entity_poly.pdbx_strand_id
1 'polypeptide(L)'
;MPQSPSTPIEFQDEREAGRLLAVEDGKAVGYIAYFVLARPPHALVAVHTIVEPGHEGRGIAGGLVRTFYGLAEAEGVPVVPLCPYAASWAAKHPDEAPDAPADVVAAAKAQLAAGSDLP
;
A
#
# COMPACT_ATOMS: atom_id res chain seq x y z
N MET A 1 11.77 -22.37 -26.83
CA MET A 1 10.75 -22.51 -25.78
C MET A 1 9.98 -21.20 -25.74
N PRO A 2 8.69 -21.14 -26.13
CA PRO A 2 7.94 -19.90 -25.97
C PRO A 2 7.59 -19.74 -24.48
N GLN A 3 8.16 -18.72 -23.85
CA GLN A 3 7.72 -18.30 -22.52
C GLN A 3 6.32 -17.70 -22.68
N SER A 4 5.35 -18.25 -21.95
CA SER A 4 3.98 -17.74 -21.89
C SER A 4 3.99 -16.22 -21.70
N PRO A 5 3.15 -15.44 -22.38
CA PRO A 5 2.95 -14.04 -22.04
C PRO A 5 2.12 -14.01 -20.75
N SER A 6 2.77 -14.25 -19.61
CA SER A 6 2.22 -13.82 -18.33
C SER A 6 2.37 -12.32 -18.32
N THR A 7 1.28 -11.60 -18.65
CA THR A 7 1.25 -10.14 -18.57
C THR A 7 1.72 -9.73 -17.18
N PRO A 8 2.81 -8.96 -17.06
CA PRO A 8 3.30 -8.53 -15.75
C PRO A 8 2.25 -7.60 -15.11
N ILE A 9 2.08 -7.74 -13.79
CA ILE A 9 1.36 -6.74 -13.01
C ILE A 9 2.25 -5.51 -12.92
N GLU A 10 1.77 -4.39 -13.45
CA GLU A 10 2.39 -3.08 -13.30
C GLU A 10 1.79 -2.36 -12.09
N PHE A 11 2.60 -1.64 -11.33
CA PHE A 11 2.13 -0.86 -10.21
C PHE A 11 2.23 0.63 -10.54
N GLN A 12 1.11 1.35 -10.45
CA GLN A 12 1.04 2.77 -10.76
C GLN A 12 0.72 3.55 -9.48
N ASP A 13 1.65 4.42 -9.08
CA ASP A 13 1.51 5.25 -7.89
C ASP A 13 0.72 6.52 -8.22
N GLU A 14 -0.57 6.52 -7.90
CA GLU A 14 -1.44 7.69 -7.97
C GLU A 14 -1.52 8.38 -6.61
N ARG A 15 -0.39 8.87 -6.12
CA ARG A 15 -0.29 9.61 -4.84
C ARG A 15 -1.22 10.82 -4.78
N GLU A 16 -1.49 11.46 -5.91
CA GLU A 16 -2.47 12.55 -6.03
C GLU A 16 -3.91 12.09 -5.73
N ALA A 17 -4.25 10.84 -6.07
CA ALA A 17 -5.53 10.21 -5.74
C ALA A 17 -5.49 9.46 -4.39
N GLY A 18 -4.33 9.38 -3.73
CA GLY A 18 -4.11 8.59 -2.52
C GLY A 18 -4.24 7.09 -2.78
N ARG A 19 -3.78 6.60 -3.96
CA ARG A 19 -3.96 5.20 -4.35
C ARG A 19 -2.75 4.66 -5.08
N LEU A 20 -2.36 3.42 -4.77
CA LEU A 20 -1.41 2.65 -5.56
C LEU A 20 -2.21 1.59 -6.33
N LEU A 21 -2.24 1.68 -7.66
CA LEU A 21 -2.99 0.77 -8.52
C LEU A 21 -2.11 -0.40 -8.96
N ALA A 22 -2.67 -1.60 -9.01
CA ALA A 22 -2.12 -2.74 -9.70
C ALA A 22 -2.85 -2.86 -11.04
N VAL A 23 -2.12 -2.74 -12.14
CA VAL A 23 -2.63 -2.75 -13.50
C VAL A 23 -2.12 -3.99 -14.21
N GLU A 24 -3.04 -4.79 -14.73
CA GLU A 24 -2.75 -5.95 -15.58
C GLU A 24 -3.40 -5.70 -16.94
N ASP A 25 -2.62 -5.77 -18.03
CA ASP A 25 -3.14 -5.59 -19.40
C ASP A 25 -3.90 -4.26 -19.58
N GLY A 26 -3.42 -3.20 -18.91
CA GLY A 26 -4.07 -1.88 -18.93
C GLY A 26 -5.35 -1.76 -18.09
N LYS A 27 -5.70 -2.77 -17.28
CA LYS A 27 -6.86 -2.73 -16.37
C LYS A 27 -6.42 -2.75 -14.92
N ALA A 28 -6.99 -1.88 -14.10
CA ALA A 28 -6.79 -1.94 -12.66
C ALA A 28 -7.42 -3.23 -12.10
N VAL A 29 -6.58 -4.14 -11.61
CA VAL A 29 -6.97 -5.42 -10.99
C VAL A 29 -6.86 -5.39 -9.47
N GLY A 30 -6.42 -4.27 -8.90
CA GLY A 30 -6.39 -4.04 -7.46
C GLY A 30 -5.80 -2.68 -7.15
N TYR A 31 -5.93 -2.25 -5.89
CA TYR A 31 -5.33 -1.02 -5.41
C TYR A 31 -5.13 -1.01 -3.89
N ILE A 32 -4.20 -0.19 -3.43
CA ILE A 32 -4.09 0.23 -2.04
C ILE A 32 -4.56 1.66 -1.94
N ALA A 33 -5.60 1.91 -1.15
CA ALA A 33 -5.95 3.24 -0.70
C ALA A 33 -5.03 3.62 0.46
N TYR A 34 -4.31 4.72 0.30
CA TYR A 34 -3.37 5.23 1.27
C TYR A 34 -3.40 6.75 1.34
N PHE A 35 -2.78 7.31 2.37
CA PHE A 35 -2.52 8.74 2.42
C PHE A 35 -1.13 9.00 2.99
N VAL A 36 -0.62 10.21 2.73
CA VAL A 36 0.69 10.65 3.19
C VAL A 36 0.55 11.50 4.45
N LEU A 37 1.39 11.24 5.44
CA LEU A 37 1.57 12.15 6.58
C LEU A 37 2.42 13.34 6.13
N ALA A 38 1.75 14.41 5.73
CA ALA A 38 2.42 15.67 5.40
C ALA A 38 3.04 16.35 6.63
N ARG A 39 2.53 16.05 7.84
CA ARG A 39 3.07 16.55 9.10
C ARG A 39 4.07 15.55 9.68
N PRO A 40 5.17 16.03 10.29
CA PRO A 40 6.11 15.15 10.96
C PRO A 40 5.41 14.41 12.12
N PRO A 41 5.68 13.11 12.29
CA PRO A 41 6.62 12.33 11.48
C PRO A 41 6.03 11.91 10.12
N HIS A 42 6.81 12.06 9.04
CA HIS A 42 6.39 11.69 7.69
C HIS A 42 6.22 10.17 7.57
N ALA A 43 5.15 9.73 6.92
CA ALA A 43 4.85 8.32 6.76
C ALA A 43 3.85 8.08 5.63
N LEU A 44 3.90 6.88 5.06
CA LEU A 44 2.90 6.39 4.12
C LEU A 44 1.91 5.48 4.84
N VAL A 45 0.61 5.80 4.82
CA VAL A 45 -0.39 5.09 5.61
C VAL A 45 -1.29 4.25 4.72
N ALA A 46 -1.12 2.94 4.72
CA ALA A 46 -1.98 2.01 4.00
C ALA A 46 -3.29 1.79 4.76
N VAL A 47 -4.38 2.34 4.25
CA VAL A 47 -5.71 2.31 4.90
C VAL A 47 -6.48 1.07 4.50
N HIS A 48 -6.46 0.75 3.20
CA HIS A 48 -7.26 -0.34 2.67
C HIS A 48 -6.61 -0.92 1.42
N THR A 49 -6.65 -2.25 1.29
CA THR A 49 -6.12 -2.97 0.12
C THR A 49 -7.28 -3.75 -0.49
N ILE A 50 -7.58 -3.47 -1.75
CA ILE A 50 -8.64 -4.13 -2.52
C ILE A 50 -8.01 -4.80 -3.74
N VAL A 51 -8.49 -5.99 -4.07
CA VAL A 51 -8.17 -6.68 -5.32
C VAL A 51 -9.49 -6.98 -6.00
N GLU A 52 -9.52 -6.84 -7.32
CA GLU A 52 -10.71 -7.11 -8.10
C GLU A 52 -11.12 -8.58 -7.95
N PRO A 53 -12.43 -8.85 -7.83
CA PRO A 53 -12.93 -10.21 -7.71
C PRO A 53 -12.51 -11.05 -8.93
N GLY A 54 -12.03 -12.27 -8.67
CA GLY A 54 -11.47 -13.15 -9.70
C GLY A 54 -9.96 -13.00 -9.94
N HIS A 55 -9.32 -12.02 -9.30
CA HIS A 55 -7.86 -11.86 -9.29
C HIS A 55 -7.24 -12.20 -7.92
N GLU A 56 -8.06 -12.64 -6.97
CA GLU A 56 -7.67 -13.11 -5.65
C GLU A 56 -6.80 -14.39 -5.72
N GLY A 57 -5.93 -14.59 -4.74
CA GLY A 57 -5.03 -15.77 -4.70
C GLY A 57 -3.86 -15.73 -5.68
N ARG A 58 -3.76 -14.70 -6.54
CA ARG A 58 -2.63 -14.50 -7.49
C ARG A 58 -1.46 -13.72 -6.90
N GLY A 59 -1.54 -13.34 -5.62
CA GLY A 59 -0.49 -12.57 -4.93
C GLY A 59 -0.48 -11.05 -5.23
N ILE A 60 -1.49 -10.52 -5.93
CA ILE A 60 -1.57 -9.10 -6.31
C ILE A 60 -1.56 -8.18 -5.09
N ALA A 61 -2.36 -8.48 -4.06
CA ALA A 61 -2.38 -7.71 -2.82
C ALA A 61 -1.01 -7.70 -2.12
N GLY A 62 -0.27 -8.81 -2.14
CA GLY A 62 1.09 -8.88 -1.62
C GLY A 62 2.06 -8.03 -2.45
N GLY A 63 1.95 -8.08 -3.77
CA GLY A 63 2.76 -7.25 -4.68
C GLY A 63 2.49 -5.74 -4.50
N LEU A 64 1.22 -5.37 -4.31
CA LEU A 64 0.81 -4.01 -3.98
C LEU A 64 1.47 -3.55 -2.68
N VAL A 65 1.33 -4.33 -1.60
CA VAL A 65 1.88 -3.97 -0.28
C VAL A 65 3.40 -3.87 -0.38
N ARG A 66 4.05 -4.86 -0.98
CA ARG A 66 5.50 -4.86 -1.19
C ARG A 66 5.97 -3.61 -1.94
N THR A 67 5.31 -3.27 -3.04
CA THR A 67 5.65 -2.08 -3.83
C THR A 67 5.45 -0.81 -3.00
N PHE A 68 4.37 -0.75 -2.22
CA PHE A 68 4.09 0.37 -1.33
C PHE A 68 5.18 0.57 -0.26
N TYR A 69 5.67 -0.51 0.35
CA TYR A 69 6.81 -0.45 1.27
C TYR A 69 8.10 -0.02 0.55
N GLY A 70 8.34 -0.51 -0.67
CA GLY A 70 9.48 -0.06 -1.47
C GLY A 70 9.45 1.44 -1.80
N LEU A 71 8.26 2.01 -2.06
CA LEU A 71 8.10 3.46 -2.25
C LEU A 71 8.44 4.22 -0.97
N ALA A 72 7.96 3.74 0.17
CA ALA A 72 8.25 4.35 1.47
C ALA A 72 9.74 4.28 1.82
N GLU A 73 10.38 3.14 1.55
CA GLU A 73 11.81 2.93 1.76
C GLU A 73 12.64 3.85 0.87
N ALA A 74 12.27 4.00 -0.40
CA ALA A 74 12.91 4.94 -1.32
C ALA A 74 12.77 6.40 -0.88
N GLU A 75 11.67 6.75 -0.21
CA GLU A 75 11.43 8.07 0.39
C GLU A 75 12.05 8.21 1.79
N GLY A 76 12.57 7.12 2.38
CA GLY A 76 13.12 7.10 3.74
C GLY A 76 12.08 7.31 4.83
N VAL A 77 10.81 6.97 4.57
CA VAL A 77 9.69 7.12 5.51
C VAL A 77 9.11 5.76 5.92
N PRO A 78 8.63 5.61 7.17
CA PRO A 78 7.95 4.39 7.59
C PRO A 78 6.57 4.23 6.95
N VAL A 79 6.14 2.98 6.79
CA VAL A 79 4.76 2.64 6.40
C VAL A 79 3.94 2.29 7.63
N VAL A 80 2.74 2.88 7.74
CA VAL A 80 1.75 2.48 8.73
C VAL A 80 0.68 1.60 8.08
N PRO A 81 0.67 0.28 8.32
CA PRO A 81 -0.38 -0.60 7.84
C PRO A 81 -1.61 -0.54 8.75
N LEU A 82 -2.57 0.33 8.46
CA LEU A 82 -3.85 0.37 9.18
C LEU A 82 -4.81 -0.75 8.73
N CYS A 83 -4.66 -1.23 7.49
CA CYS A 83 -5.40 -2.37 6.98
C CYS A 83 -4.93 -3.68 7.65
N PRO A 84 -5.84 -4.57 8.11
CA PRO A 84 -5.47 -5.86 8.68
C PRO A 84 -4.69 -6.76 7.71
N TYR A 85 -4.94 -6.63 6.39
CA TYR A 85 -4.20 -7.37 5.38
C TYR A 85 -2.73 -6.92 5.34
N ALA A 86 -2.49 -5.61 5.22
CA ALA A 86 -1.14 -5.05 5.18
C ALA A 86 -0.37 -5.35 6.47
N ALA A 87 -1.03 -5.29 7.63
CA ALA A 87 -0.42 -5.64 8.91
C ALA A 87 -0.04 -7.13 8.97
N SER A 88 -0.93 -8.01 8.51
CA SER A 88 -0.64 -9.46 8.43
C SER A 88 0.46 -9.79 7.43
N TRP A 89 0.57 -9.02 6.34
CA TRP A 89 1.63 -9.16 5.36
C TRP A 89 2.98 -8.70 5.95
N ALA A 90 3.01 -7.53 6.59
CA ALA A 90 4.20 -6.99 7.24
C ALA A 90 4.75 -7.94 8.31
N ALA A 91 3.87 -8.53 9.14
CA ALA A 91 4.25 -9.51 10.14
C ALA A 91 4.91 -10.78 9.56
N LYS A 92 4.63 -11.12 8.29
CA LYS A 92 5.27 -12.24 7.58
C LYS A 92 6.56 -11.84 6.85
N HIS A 93 6.76 -10.55 6.62
CA HIS A 93 7.86 -9.98 5.85
C HIS A 93 8.58 -8.86 6.62
N PRO A 94 9.11 -9.11 7.83
CA PRO A 94 9.72 -8.05 8.65
C PRO A 94 10.96 -7.41 8.02
N ASP A 95 11.69 -8.13 7.17
CA ASP A 95 12.84 -7.59 6.43
C ASP A 95 12.44 -6.59 5.34
N GLU A 96 11.25 -6.74 4.75
CA GLU A 96 10.74 -5.86 3.69
C GLU A 96 9.79 -4.78 4.24
N ALA A 97 9.13 -5.08 5.34
CA ALA A 97 8.14 -4.24 5.99
C ALA A 97 8.46 -4.10 7.49
N PRO A 98 9.40 -3.21 7.84
CA PRO A 98 9.70 -2.92 9.24
C PRO A 98 8.50 -2.24 9.90
N ASP A 99 8.31 -2.52 11.19
CA ASP A 99 7.27 -1.88 11.99
C ASP A 99 7.50 -0.36 12.08
N ALA A 100 6.46 0.42 11.80
CA ALA A 100 6.46 1.84 12.06
C ALA A 100 6.52 2.12 13.57
N PRO A 101 7.25 3.16 14.00
CA PRO A 101 7.32 3.51 15.41
C PRO A 101 5.94 4.01 15.90
N ALA A 102 5.65 3.74 17.17
CA ALA A 102 4.30 3.88 17.72
C ALA A 102 3.76 5.33 17.64
N ASP A 103 4.64 6.33 17.71
CA ASP A 103 4.28 7.75 17.55
C ASP A 103 3.76 8.07 16.14
N VAL A 104 4.40 7.50 15.11
CA VAL A 104 3.94 7.62 13.71
C VAL A 104 2.58 6.94 13.53
N VAL A 105 2.41 5.74 14.09
CA VAL A 105 1.14 5.01 14.02
C VAL A 105 0.02 5.82 14.69
N ALA A 106 0.30 6.45 15.83
CA ALA A 106 -0.65 7.32 16.51
C ALA A 106 -1.00 8.56 15.68
N ALA A 107 0.00 9.21 15.08
CA ALA A 107 -0.20 10.36 14.19
C ALA A 107 -1.03 9.99 12.95
N ALA A 108 -0.78 8.83 12.35
CA ALA A 108 -1.53 8.29 11.23
C ALA A 108 -3.01 8.09 11.57
N LYS A 109 -3.31 7.45 12.71
CA LYS A 109 -4.68 7.27 13.19
C LYS A 109 -5.38 8.60 13.49
N ALA A 110 -4.66 9.55 14.09
CA ALA A 110 -5.19 10.87 14.37
C ALA A 110 -5.52 11.63 13.08
N GLN A 111 -4.66 11.57 12.07
CA GLN A 111 -4.94 12.18 10.76
C GLN A 111 -6.10 11.51 10.04
N LEU A 112 -6.21 10.18 10.08
CA LEU A 112 -7.36 9.48 9.50
C LEU A 112 -8.68 9.89 10.17
N ALA A 113 -8.67 10.01 11.51
CA ALA A 113 -9.83 10.47 12.27
C ALA A 113 -10.18 11.94 11.96
N ALA A 114 -9.19 12.79 11.78
CA ALA A 114 -9.37 14.20 11.41
C ALA A 114 -9.80 14.38 9.94
N GLY A 115 -9.39 13.49 9.04
CA GLY A 115 -9.72 13.51 7.62
C GLY A 115 -11.09 12.91 7.27
N SER A 116 -11.84 12.42 8.27
CA SER A 116 -13.29 12.14 8.10
C SER A 116 -14.14 13.42 8.08
N ASP A 117 -13.52 14.60 8.19
CA ASP A 117 -14.08 15.88 7.79
C ASP A 117 -13.69 16.17 6.33
N LEU A 118 -14.26 15.38 5.41
CA LEU A 118 -14.45 15.86 4.05
C LEU A 118 -15.79 16.63 4.08
N PRO A 119 -15.85 17.92 3.72
CA PRO A 119 -17.14 18.57 3.45
C PRO A 119 -17.89 17.87 2.32
#